data_AF-A0AAN6XZ68-F1
#
_entry.id   AF-A0AAN6XZ68-F1
#
_cell.length_a   1.000
_cell.length_b   1.000
_cell.length_c   1.000
_cell.angle_alpha   90.00
_cell.angle_beta   90.00
_cell.angle_gamma   90.00
#
_symmetry.space_group_name_H-M   'P 1'
#
loop_
_entity.id
_entity.type
_entity.pdbx_description
1 polymer ?
#
loop_
_entity_poly.entity_id
_entity_poly.type
_entity_poly.pdbx_seq_one_letter_code
_entity_poly.pdbx_strand_id
1 'polypeptide(L)' 'MAWHKKVMKQKYNEPDQLKAYMDATYGEQNWMVEIKSNNRWMISLTRPWQEGEMEDIESKIRVHYDQNDSYHHPR' A
#
# COMPACT_ATOMS: atom_id res chain seq x y z
N MET A 1 -19.49 -11.05 3.76
CA MET A 1 -18.12 -11.10 3.21
C MET A 1 -17.16 -10.71 4.32
N ALA A 2 -16.16 -11.53 4.63
CA ALA A 2 -15.19 -11.22 5.67
C ALA A 2 -14.04 -10.41 5.03
N TRP A 3 -13.75 -9.23 5.58
CA TRP A 3 -12.62 -8.42 5.14
C TRP A 3 -11.35 -8.91 5.84
N HIS A 4 -10.35 -9.28 5.07
CA HIS A 4 -9.07 -9.74 5.58
C HIS A 4 -8.12 -8.56 5.71
N LYS A 5 -7.80 -8.16 6.94
CA LYS A 5 -7.04 -6.95 7.23
C LYS A 5 -5.57 -7.27 7.53
N LYS A 6 -4.66 -6.44 7.03
CA LYS A 6 -3.23 -6.50 7.36
C LYS A 6 -2.65 -5.09 7.47
N VAL A 7 -1.81 -4.88 8.47
CA VAL A 7 -1.21 -3.57 8.76
C VAL A 7 0.14 -3.49 8.08
N MET A 8 0.39 -2.38 7.39
CA MET A 8 1.69 -2.05 6.81
C MET A 8 2.72 -1.87 7.93
N LYS A 9 3.87 -2.53 7.78
CA LYS A 9 5.05 -2.36 8.63
C LYS A 9 5.66 -0.97 8.42
N GLN A 10 5.70 -0.51 7.16
CA GLN A 10 6.20 0.80 6.79
C GLN A 10 5.16 1.90 6.99
N LYS A 11 5.65 3.11 7.27
CA LYS A 11 4.85 4.33 7.24
C LYS A 11 4.93 4.91 5.84
N TYR A 12 3.79 5.23 5.26
CA TYR A 12 3.71 5.91 3.97
C TYR A 12 3.10 7.29 4.18
N ASN A 13 3.61 8.28 3.44
CA ASN A 13 3.18 9.67 3.55
C ASN A 13 2.28 10.12 2.38
N GLU A 14 2.13 9.29 1.34
CA GLU A 14 1.42 9.60 0.08
C GLU A 14 0.34 8.54 -0.17
N PRO A 15 -0.92 8.83 0.20
CA PRO A 15 -2.07 7.95 -0.04
C PRO A 15 -2.26 7.54 -1.49
N ASP A 16 -1.99 8.49 -2.38
CA ASP A 16 -2.48 8.44 -3.74
C ASP A 16 -1.71 7.39 -4.55
N GLN A 17 -0.41 7.22 -4.26
CA GLN A 17 0.43 6.19 -4.88
C GLN A 17 0.02 4.78 -4.44
N LEU A 18 -0.21 4.58 -3.14
CA LEU A 18 -0.74 3.31 -2.62
C LEU A 18 -2.10 3.01 -3.27
N LYS A 19 -2.97 4.01 -3.34
CA LYS A 19 -4.29 3.86 -3.96
C LYS A 19 -4.19 3.45 -5.43
N ALA A 20 -3.42 4.16 -6.23
CA ALA A 20 -3.23 3.85 -7.65
C ALA A 20 -2.67 2.43 -7.86
N TYR A 21 -1.68 2.03 -7.05
CA TYR A 21 -1.12 0.68 -7.12
C TYR A 21 -2.15 -0.39 -6.77
N MET A 22 -2.93 -0.17 -5.70
CA MET A 22 -3.95 -1.11 -5.26
C MET A 22 -5.10 -1.20 -6.25
N ASP A 23 -5.52 -0.09 -6.85
CA ASP A 23 -6.55 -0.05 -7.90
C ASP A 23 -6.08 -0.80 -9.15
N ALA A 24 -4.82 -0.64 -9.56
CA ALA A 24 -4.26 -1.36 -10.69
C ALA A 24 -4.08 -2.87 -10.43
N THR A 25 -3.78 -3.25 -9.18
CA THR A 25 -3.47 -4.65 -8.82
C THR A 25 -4.71 -5.47 -8.46
N TYR A 26 -5.67 -4.84 -7.76
CA TYR A 26 -6.83 -5.52 -7.17
C TYR A 26 -8.16 -5.03 -7.77
N GLY A 27 -8.20 -3.83 -8.37
CA GLY A 27 -9.42 -3.16 -8.79
C GLY A 27 -10.12 -2.40 -7.67
N GLU A 28 -10.75 -1.26 -8.00
CA GLU A 28 -11.32 -0.25 -7.08
C GLU A 28 -12.35 -0.75 -6.03
N GLN A 29 -12.77 -2.02 -6.08
CA GLN A 29 -13.79 -2.58 -5.17
C GLN A 29 -13.32 -3.81 -4.38
N ASN A 30 -12.09 -4.30 -4.61
CA ASN A 30 -11.58 -5.50 -3.95
C ASN A 30 -10.66 -5.20 -2.76
N TRP A 31 -10.43 -3.93 -2.46
CA TRP A 31 -9.58 -3.49 -1.37
C TRP A 31 -10.13 -2.25 -0.67
N MET A 32 -9.70 -2.04 0.58
CA MET A 32 -9.93 -0.82 1.34
C MET A 32 -8.68 -0.47 2.12
N VAL A 33 -8.52 0.81 2.44
CA VAL A 33 -7.43 1.31 3.27
C VAL A 33 -7.95 2.13 4.44
N GLU A 34 -7.44 1.83 5.62
CA GLU A 34 -7.76 2.53 6.87
C GLU A 34 -6.46 3.12 7.44
N ILE A 35 -6.45 4.44 7.69
CA ILE A 35 -5.33 5.10 8.37
C ILE A 35 -5.45 4.83 9.88
N LYS A 36 -4.37 4.29 10.46
CA LYS A 36 -4.21 4.10 11.91
C LYS A 36 -3.46 5.28 12.52
N SER A 37 -3.67 5.50 13.81
CA SER A 37 -2.89 6.43 14.63
C SER A 37 -1.38 6.16 14.43
N ASN A 38 -0.61 7.18 14.03
CA ASN A 38 0.83 7.16 13.67
C ASN A 38 1.21 6.94 12.18
N ASN A 39 0.38 7.39 11.21
CA ASN A 39 0.65 7.25 9.77
C ASN A 39 0.94 5.80 9.34
N ARG A 40 0.34 4.84 10.04
CA ARG A 40 0.35 3.44 9.63
C ARG A 40 -0.93 3.15 8.88
N TRP A 41 -0.81 2.31 7.87
CA TRP A 41 -1.89 2.05 6.93
C TRP A 41 -2.30 0.61 7.11
N MET A 42 -3.61 0.36 7.13
CA MET A 42 -4.16 -0.97 7.22
C MET A 42 -4.92 -1.25 5.93
N ILE A 43 -4.47 -2.26 5.20
CA ILE A 43 -5.09 -2.70 3.96
C ILE A 43 -6.05 -3.83 4.29
N SER A 44 -7.23 -3.79 3.71
CA SER A 44 -8.25 -4.83 3.81
C SER A 44 -8.59 -5.36 2.42
N LEU A 45 -8.63 -6.68 2.25
CA LEU A 45 -9.01 -7.34 1.01
C LEU A 45 -10.29 -8.17 1.21
N THR A 46 -11.06 -8.36 0.14
CA THR A 46 -12.24 -9.25 0.14
C THR A 46 -11.86 -10.73 0.17
N ARG A 47 -10.59 -11.05 -0.08
CA ARG A 47 -10.02 -12.41 -0.07
C ARG A 47 -8.93 -12.57 1.00
N PRO A 48 -8.61 -13.80 1.43
CA PRO A 48 -7.47 -14.06 2.28
C PRO A 48 -6.16 -13.55 1.69
N TRP A 49 -5.29 -13.06 2.56
CA TRP A 49 -3.93 -12.68 2.20
C TRP A 49 -3.13 -13.93 1.81
N GLN A 50 -2.43 -13.85 0.69
CA GLN A 50 -1.42 -14.83 0.33
C GLN A 50 -0.12 -14.58 1.12
N GLU A 51 0.70 -15.62 1.24
CA GLU A 51 2.02 -15.51 1.84
C GLU A 51 2.90 -14.56 1.03
N GLY A 52 3.65 -13.68 1.69
CA GLY A 52 4.50 -12.67 1.04
C GLY A 52 3.76 -11.53 0.35
N GLU A 53 2.44 -11.60 0.14
CA GLU A 53 1.68 -10.60 -0.64
C GLU A 53 1.81 -9.18 -0.08
N MET A 54 1.75 -9.06 1.25
CA MET A 54 1.95 -7.77 1.91
C MET A 54 3.36 -7.21 1.71
N GLU A 55 4.36 -8.08 1.70
CA GLU A 55 5.76 -7.68 1.54
C GLU A 55 6.05 -7.31 0.09
N ASP A 56 5.40 -7.96 -0.87
CA ASP A 56 5.42 -7.57 -2.28
C ASP A 56 4.77 -6.20 -2.50
N ILE A 57 3.60 -5.94 -1.91
CA ILE A 57 2.95 -4.62 -1.94
C ILE A 57 3.89 -3.55 -1.35
N GLU A 58 4.43 -3.78 -0.15
CA GLU A 58 5.36 -2.84 0.51
C GLU A 58 6.63 -2.60 -0.32
N SER A 59 7.17 -3.65 -0.93
CA SER A 59 8.35 -3.59 -1.80
C SER A 59 8.08 -2.76 -3.05
N LYS A 60 6.96 -3.01 -3.75
CA LYS A 60 6.64 -2.29 -4.99
C LYS A 60 6.29 -0.83 -4.74
N ILE A 61 5.56 -0.53 -3.66
CA ILE A 61 5.29 0.85 -3.27
C ILE A 61 6.60 1.54 -2.91
N ARG A 62 7.52 0.87 -2.19
CA ARG A 62 8.84 1.44 -1.89
C ARG A 62 9.63 1.74 -3.16
N VAL A 63 9.64 0.85 -4.14
CA VAL A 63 10.31 1.10 -5.44
C VAL A 63 9.69 2.32 -6.13
N HIS A 64 8.36 2.46 -6.09
CA HIS A 64 7.67 3.61 -6.66
C HIS A 64 8.03 4.93 -5.94
N TYR A 65 8.18 4.88 -4.61
CA TYR A 65 8.66 5.98 -3.79
C TYR A 65 10.10 6.37 -4.11
N ASP A 66 11.04 5.41 -4.09
CA ASP A 66 12.46 5.66 -4.36
C ASP A 66 12.66 6.24 -5.79
N GLN A 67 11.78 5.90 -6.74
CA GLN A 67 11.76 6.45 -8.10
C GLN A 67 11.14 7.86 -8.20
N ASN A 68 10.25 8.25 -7.29
CA ASN A 68 9.68 9.61 -7.24
C ASN A 68 10.54 10.57 -6.40
N ASP A 69 11.23 10.07 -5.36
CA ASP A 69 12.17 10.88 -4.55
C ASP A 69 13.43 11.26 -5.35
N SER A 70 13.77 10.47 -6.37
CA SER A 70 14.87 10.78 -7.29
C SER A 70 14.62 12.00 -8.20
N TYR A 71 13.44 12.63 -8.15
CA TYR A 71 13.18 13.94 -8.74
C TYR A 71 13.50 15.14 -7.82
N HIS A 72 13.90 14.91 -6.56
CA HIS A 72 14.21 15.97 -5.59
C HIS A 72 15.64 15.95 -5.03
N HIS A 73 16.63 15.61 -5.87
CA HIS A 73 18.00 16.06 -5.63
C HIS A 73 18.47 17.02 -6.74
N PRO A 74 18.17 18.33 -6.66
CA PRO A 74 19.13 19.29 -7.18
C PRO A 74 20.41 19.17 -6.33
N ARG A 75 21.52 19.12 -7.05
CA ARG A 75 22.91 19.07 -6.54
C ARG A 75 23.20 20.07 -5.44
#